data_AF-A0A089XAY1-F1
#
_entry.id   AF-A0A089XAY1-F1
#
_cell.length_a   1.000
_cell.length_b   1.000
_cell.length_c   1.000
_cell.angle_alpha   90.00
_cell.angle_beta   90.00
_cell.angle_gamma   90.00
#
_symmetry.space_group_name_H-M   'P 1'
#
loop_
_entity.id
_entity.type
_entity.pdbx_description
1 polymer ?
#
loop_
_entity_poly.entity_id
_entity_poly.type
_entity_poly.pdbx_seq_one_letter_code
_entity_poly.pdbx_strand_id
1 'polypeptide(L)'
;MSGEEHEETARHGDGEREFEERVRALLADDAFTIRPSAAPYPAIRRRGVAERRRRAATVGAALVTLAVVPVGAAALTGPEGGGRAVSPAASATPTPSPTPTPAAPAGPAGPASDAQLLDGVTRESAAAMLEDCLASDMGGGSLQDLGAAEEYRILLGMRSTGDSNAPGDGRFVVAVRDEAPRTRVICNLKDGEVAGLNVGVADTALPDQGKVMPDVNAHKLYSQSFLDKGDWRLPFRWGSIGAVHPSVARVTVSYGDAEPRTAVIDHGWFVATGVLDQQVTRAPHIKGYDAAGRQVYDSDQDKYYLADLP
;
A
#
# COMPACT_ATOMS: atom_id res chain seq x y z
N MET A 1 -25.60 55.50 33.23
CA MET A 1 -25.48 55.48 31.76
C MET A 1 -25.44 54.02 31.36
N SER A 2 -26.61 53.41 31.11
CA SER A 2 -26.77 51.95 30.93
C SER A 2 -28.00 51.69 30.05
N GLY A 3 -27.97 52.16 28.80
CA GLY A 3 -29.12 52.09 27.91
C GLY A 3 -28.83 51.89 26.42
N GLU A 4 -27.57 51.75 26.00
CA GLU A 4 -27.22 51.63 24.56
C GLU A 4 -26.75 50.23 24.13
N GLU A 5 -26.47 49.30 25.04
CA GLU A 5 -25.93 47.96 24.66
C GLU A 5 -26.99 46.92 24.24
N HIS A 6 -28.28 47.24 24.35
CA HIS A 6 -29.36 46.29 24.01
C HIS A 6 -29.89 46.39 22.57
N GLU A 7 -29.49 47.39 21.79
CA GLU A 7 -30.04 47.62 20.45
C GLU A 7 -29.18 47.01 19.32
N GLU A 8 -27.92 46.67 19.60
CA GLU A 8 -26.97 46.18 18.59
C GLU A 8 -27.07 44.65 18.36
N THR A 9 -27.51 43.88 19.37
CA THR A 9 -27.72 42.42 19.25
C THR A 9 -28.97 42.04 18.46
N ALA A 10 -29.97 42.92 18.38
CA ALA A 10 -31.20 42.65 17.63
C ALA A 10 -31.00 42.74 16.10
N ARG A 11 -30.04 43.54 15.61
CA ARG A 11 -29.75 43.67 14.16
C ARG A 11 -28.93 42.51 13.59
N HIS A 12 -28.15 41.80 14.40
CA HIS A 12 -27.31 40.69 13.93
C HIS A 12 -28.12 39.42 13.65
N GLY A 13 -29.17 39.16 14.43
CA GLY A 13 -30.03 37.97 14.25
C GLY A 13 -31.00 38.05 13.07
N ASP A 14 -31.24 39.23 12.48
CA ASP A 14 -32.09 39.37 11.29
C ASP A 14 -31.35 39.00 10.01
N GLY A 15 -30.08 39.38 9.89
CA GLY A 15 -29.25 39.05 8.72
C GLY A 15 -28.96 37.56 8.57
N GLU A 16 -28.76 36.85 9.68
CA GLU A 16 -28.54 35.39 9.65
C GLU A 16 -29.80 34.63 9.23
N ARG A 17 -30.98 35.07 9.69
CA ARG A 17 -32.27 34.46 9.30
C ARG A 17 -32.57 34.70 7.82
N GLU A 18 -32.33 35.91 7.31
CA GLU A 18 -32.50 36.20 5.88
C GLU A 18 -31.50 35.45 4.99
N PHE A 19 -30.27 35.22 5.48
CA PHE A 19 -29.28 34.42 4.77
C PHE A 19 -29.66 32.93 4.75
N GLU A 20 -30.09 32.38 5.89
CA GLU A 20 -30.55 31.00 6.00
C GLU A 20 -31.77 30.75 5.09
N GLU A 21 -32.73 31.68 5.05
CA GLU A 21 -33.89 31.59 4.15
C GLU A 21 -33.47 31.64 2.68
N ARG A 22 -32.47 32.46 2.31
CA ARG A 22 -31.93 32.52 0.94
C ARG A 22 -31.24 31.21 0.55
N VAL A 23 -30.44 30.64 1.44
CA VAL A 23 -29.78 29.35 1.21
C VAL A 23 -30.81 28.23 1.09
N ARG A 24 -31.81 28.21 1.97
CA ARG A 24 -32.88 27.20 1.94
C ARG A 24 -33.72 27.31 0.65
N ALA A 25 -33.96 28.52 0.15
CA ALA A 25 -34.63 28.73 -1.13
C ALA A 25 -33.79 28.25 -2.32
N LEU A 26 -32.48 28.54 -2.35
CA LEU A 26 -31.57 28.07 -3.41
C LEU A 26 -31.46 26.55 -3.45
N LEU A 27 -31.41 25.89 -2.30
CA LEU A 27 -31.36 24.43 -2.21
C LEU A 27 -32.70 23.77 -2.59
N ALA A 28 -33.83 24.42 -2.31
CA ALA A 28 -35.15 23.91 -2.69
C ALA A 28 -35.38 24.02 -4.21
N ASP A 29 -34.89 25.07 -4.86
CA ASP A 29 -35.06 25.29 -6.31
C ASP A 29 -34.25 24.27 -7.13
N ASP A 30 -33.07 23.86 -6.64
CA ASP A 30 -32.18 22.91 -7.33
C ASP A 30 -32.53 21.43 -7.08
N ALA A 31 -33.36 21.15 -6.06
CA ALA A 31 -33.82 19.80 -5.75
C ALA A 31 -34.87 19.26 -6.76
N PHE A 32 -35.53 20.13 -7.53
CA PHE A 32 -36.58 19.74 -8.48
C PHE A 32 -36.11 19.64 -9.94
N THR A 33 -34.90 20.13 -10.26
CA THR A 33 -34.28 20.04 -11.60
C THR A 33 -33.52 18.73 -11.79
N ILE A 34 -33.07 18.08 -10.72
CA ILE A 34 -32.44 16.76 -10.79
C ILE A 34 -33.55 15.69 -10.80
N ARG A 35 -33.91 15.21 -11.99
CA ARG A 35 -34.61 13.93 -12.14
C ARG A 35 -33.57 12.81 -12.11
N PRO A 36 -33.34 12.12 -10.98
CA PRO A 36 -32.51 10.93 -10.98
C PRO A 36 -33.11 9.92 -11.96
N SER A 37 -32.32 9.50 -12.95
CA SER A 37 -32.72 8.39 -13.82
C SER A 37 -33.04 7.18 -12.94
N ALA A 38 -34.16 6.52 -13.16
CA ALA A 38 -34.58 5.36 -12.37
C ALA A 38 -33.42 4.34 -12.30
N ALA A 39 -32.89 4.12 -11.09
CA ALA A 39 -31.79 3.19 -10.89
C ALA A 39 -32.17 1.82 -11.48
N PRO A 40 -31.29 1.15 -12.25
CA PRO A 40 -31.61 -0.07 -12.98
C PRO A 40 -31.62 -1.30 -12.05
N TYR A 41 -32.38 -1.21 -10.97
CA TYR A 41 -32.62 -2.26 -9.98
C TYR A 41 -33.00 -3.62 -10.59
N PRO A 42 -33.82 -3.68 -11.67
CA PRO A 42 -34.13 -4.95 -12.32
C PRO A 42 -32.90 -5.60 -12.96
N ALA A 43 -31.98 -4.81 -13.53
CA ALA A 43 -30.76 -5.30 -14.16
C ALA A 43 -29.77 -5.82 -13.11
N ILE A 44 -29.64 -5.11 -11.98
CA ILE A 44 -28.81 -5.53 -10.84
C ILE A 44 -29.32 -6.84 -10.25
N ARG A 45 -30.64 -7.02 -10.06
CA ARG A 45 -31.20 -8.31 -9.59
C ARG A 45 -30.94 -9.46 -10.55
N ARG A 46 -31.09 -9.24 -11.87
CA ARG A 46 -30.85 -10.30 -12.87
C ARG A 46 -29.39 -10.75 -12.86
N ARG A 47 -28.44 -9.81 -12.76
CA ARG A 47 -27.01 -10.11 -12.68
C ARG A 47 -26.67 -10.86 -11.39
N GLY A 48 -27.23 -10.44 -10.25
CA GLY A 48 -27.04 -11.13 -8.97
C GLY A 48 -27.60 -12.56 -8.92
N VAL A 49 -28.75 -12.82 -9.55
CA VAL A 49 -29.33 -14.18 -9.63
C VAL A 49 -28.50 -15.08 -10.56
N ALA A 50 -28.02 -14.56 -11.69
CA ALA A 50 -27.16 -15.30 -12.61
C ALA A 50 -25.85 -15.73 -11.94
N GLU A 51 -25.24 -14.84 -11.15
CA GLU A 51 -23.96 -15.10 -10.48
C GLU A 51 -24.09 -16.16 -9.38
N ARG A 52 -25.18 -16.16 -8.61
CA ARG A 52 -25.46 -17.20 -7.60
C ARG A 52 -25.63 -18.58 -8.23
N ARG A 53 -26.27 -18.67 -9.40
CA ARG A 53 -26.40 -19.94 -10.13
C ARG A 53 -25.06 -20.48 -10.63
N ARG A 54 -24.13 -19.61 -11.05
CA ARG A 54 -22.78 -20.00 -11.48
C ARG A 54 -21.95 -20.57 -10.33
N ARG A 55 -22.02 -19.95 -9.14
CA ARG A 55 -21.29 -20.41 -7.94
C ARG A 55 -21.81 -21.72 -7.38
N ALA A 56 -23.11 -21.99 -7.48
CA ALA A 56 -23.69 -23.27 -7.06
C ALA A 56 -23.23 -24.46 -7.94
N ALA A 57 -22.95 -24.22 -9.22
CA ALA A 57 -22.50 -25.28 -10.13
C ALA A 57 -21.02 -25.67 -9.93
N THR A 58 -20.19 -24.80 -9.35
CA THR A 58 -18.73 -25.01 -9.20
C THR A 58 -18.34 -25.79 -7.93
N VAL A 59 -19.23 -25.88 -6.94
CA VAL A 59 -18.96 -26.58 -5.66
C VAL A 59 -19.32 -28.07 -5.71
N GLY A 60 -20.06 -28.53 -6.73
CA GLY A 60 -20.50 -29.93 -6.84
C GLY A 60 -19.46 -30.94 -7.34
N ALA A 61 -18.24 -30.51 -7.72
CA ALA A 61 -17.28 -31.37 -8.42
C ALA A 61 -16.10 -31.89 -7.58
N ALA A 62 -15.99 -31.54 -6.29
CA ALA A 62 -14.77 -31.77 -5.50
C ALA A 62 -14.87 -32.82 -4.36
N LEU A 63 -15.89 -33.69 -4.36
CA LEU A 63 -16.06 -34.70 -3.29
C LEU A 63 -16.24 -36.14 -3.79
N VAL A 64 -15.32 -36.64 -4.63
CA VAL A 64 -15.16 -38.08 -4.82
C VAL A 64 -13.69 -38.42 -5.10
N THR A 65 -12.92 -38.79 -4.06
CA THR A 65 -11.91 -39.87 -4.07
C THR A 65 -11.22 -39.96 -2.71
N LEU A 66 -11.73 -40.80 -1.82
CA LEU A 66 -10.99 -41.33 -0.68
C LEU A 66 -11.13 -42.86 -0.72
N ALA A 67 -10.10 -43.53 -1.23
CA ALA A 67 -10.00 -44.99 -1.27
C ALA A 67 -8.63 -45.42 -0.69
N VAL A 68 -8.67 -45.82 0.58
CA VAL A 68 -8.10 -47.03 1.21
C VAL A 68 -6.86 -47.68 0.55
N VAL A 69 -5.74 -47.80 1.30
CA VAL A 69 -4.94 -49.05 1.48
C VAL A 69 -3.97 -48.91 2.71
N PRO A 70 -3.32 -49.97 3.26
CA PRO A 70 -3.43 -50.35 4.66
C PRO A 70 -2.10 -50.42 5.45
N VAL A 71 -2.24 -50.79 6.73
CA VAL A 71 -1.23 -51.06 7.77
C VAL A 71 -0.22 -52.15 7.37
N GLY A 72 1.06 -51.95 7.72
CA GLY A 72 2.09 -53.00 7.75
C GLY A 72 3.14 -52.73 8.83
N ALA A 73 3.26 -53.64 9.79
CA ALA A 73 4.24 -53.64 10.86
C ALA A 73 5.22 -54.83 10.69
N ALA A 74 6.51 -54.62 10.96
CA ALA A 74 7.57 -55.58 11.34
C ALA A 74 8.90 -54.78 11.45
N ALA A 75 9.62 -54.64 12.57
CA ALA A 75 10.27 -55.57 13.52
C ALA A 75 11.66 -56.09 13.09
N LEU A 76 12.57 -56.20 14.08
CA LEU A 76 13.89 -56.88 14.16
C LEU A 76 15.15 -55.98 13.96
N THR A 77 15.93 -55.57 14.98
CA THR A 77 16.88 -56.25 15.93
C THR A 77 18.28 -56.60 15.39
N GLY A 78 19.30 -55.82 15.83
CA GLY A 78 20.69 -56.18 16.23
C GLY A 78 21.65 -56.90 15.24
N PRO A 79 22.92 -57.18 15.60
CA PRO A 79 23.69 -56.82 16.81
C PRO A 79 25.14 -56.28 16.53
N GLU A 80 25.88 -56.17 17.63
CA GLU A 80 27.26 -55.75 17.85
C GLU A 80 28.35 -56.34 16.92
N GLY A 81 29.37 -55.54 16.64
CA GLY A 81 30.63 -55.98 16.02
C GLY A 81 31.80 -55.16 16.57
N GLY A 82 32.58 -55.77 17.47
CA GLY A 82 33.79 -55.18 18.04
C GLY A 82 34.97 -55.15 17.06
N GLY A 83 35.79 -54.11 17.16
CA GLY A 83 37.02 -53.95 16.40
C GLY A 83 37.95 -52.95 17.08
N ARG A 84 38.87 -53.47 17.89
CA ARG A 84 39.93 -52.76 18.61
C ARG A 84 40.97 -52.23 17.62
N ALA A 85 41.19 -50.91 17.60
CA ALA A 85 42.41 -50.29 17.10
C ALA A 85 42.77 -49.11 18.00
N VAL A 86 43.86 -49.23 18.74
CA VAL A 86 44.46 -48.14 19.54
C VAL A 86 45.29 -47.29 18.57
N SER A 87 44.99 -46.00 18.50
CA SER A 87 45.74 -44.99 17.74
C SER A 87 45.72 -43.66 18.50
N PRO A 88 46.72 -42.80 18.29
CA PRO A 88 47.32 -41.97 19.35
C PRO A 88 46.48 -40.75 19.73
N ALA A 89 46.72 -40.27 20.94
CA ALA A 89 46.09 -39.10 21.54
C ALA A 89 46.16 -37.86 20.64
N ALA A 90 45.01 -37.46 20.09
CA ALA A 90 44.82 -36.16 19.47
C ALA A 90 44.59 -35.11 20.57
N SER A 91 45.31 -34.00 20.48
CA SER A 91 45.16 -32.85 21.36
C SER A 91 43.72 -32.33 21.32
N ALA A 92 43.13 -32.12 22.49
CA ALA A 92 41.82 -31.50 22.63
C ALA A 92 41.92 -30.02 22.24
N THR A 93 41.54 -29.70 21.01
CA THR A 93 41.24 -28.32 20.60
C THR A 93 39.98 -27.88 21.36
N PRO A 94 39.98 -26.70 22.00
CA PRO A 94 38.80 -26.21 22.70
C PRO A 94 37.63 -26.08 21.71
N THR A 95 36.50 -26.70 22.04
CA THR A 95 35.23 -26.50 21.35
C THR A 95 34.93 -25.00 21.34
N PRO A 96 34.77 -24.35 20.17
CA PRO A 96 34.35 -22.97 20.14
C PRO A 96 32.98 -22.88 20.81
N SER A 97 32.87 -22.03 21.83
CA SER A 97 31.56 -21.64 22.35
C SER A 97 30.69 -21.18 21.18
N PRO A 98 29.42 -21.60 21.10
CA PRO A 98 28.53 -21.10 20.07
C PRO A 98 28.48 -19.58 20.22
N THR A 99 29.01 -18.88 19.22
CA THR A 99 28.81 -17.44 19.08
C THR A 99 27.30 -17.23 19.14
N PRO A 100 26.78 -16.37 20.06
CA PRO A 100 25.36 -16.08 20.08
C PRO A 100 25.00 -15.50 18.72
N THR A 101 24.21 -16.25 17.95
CA THR A 101 23.57 -15.73 16.74
C THR A 101 22.78 -14.50 17.19
N PRO A 102 23.04 -13.30 16.63
CA PRO A 102 22.23 -12.14 16.93
C PRO A 102 20.77 -12.54 16.69
N ALA A 103 19.92 -12.36 17.70
CA ALA A 103 18.49 -12.54 17.52
C ALA A 103 18.10 -11.67 16.31
N ALA A 104 17.36 -12.26 15.37
CA ALA A 104 16.78 -11.48 14.28
C ALA A 104 16.05 -10.28 14.92
N PRO A 105 16.27 -9.05 14.40
CA PRO A 105 15.62 -7.88 14.99
C PRO A 105 14.11 -8.15 15.05
N ALA A 106 13.53 -7.98 16.23
CA ALA A 106 12.09 -8.03 16.40
C ALA A 106 11.48 -6.86 15.62
N GLY A 107 10.48 -7.13 14.79
CA GLY A 107 9.79 -6.13 13.96
C GLY A 107 10.03 -6.30 12.45
N PRO A 108 9.48 -5.39 11.63
CA PRO A 108 9.52 -5.48 10.18
C PRO A 108 10.94 -5.52 9.63
N ALA A 109 11.10 -6.22 8.51
CA ALA A 109 12.32 -6.15 7.74
C ALA A 109 12.51 -4.72 7.22
N GLY A 110 13.73 -4.17 7.39
CA GLY A 110 14.07 -2.84 6.87
C GLY A 110 14.20 -2.85 5.34
N PRO A 111 14.23 -1.67 4.70
CA PRO A 111 14.38 -1.55 3.25
C PRO A 111 15.71 -2.10 2.73
N ALA A 112 15.86 -2.22 1.42
CA ALA A 112 17.10 -2.64 0.78
C ALA A 112 18.26 -1.67 1.08
N SER A 113 17.95 -0.39 1.32
CA SER A 113 18.92 0.61 1.75
C SER A 113 18.28 1.73 2.57
N ASP A 114 19.08 2.40 3.40
CA ASP A 114 18.63 3.57 4.18
C ASP A 114 18.23 4.76 3.29
N ALA A 115 18.62 4.77 2.01
CA ALA A 115 18.19 5.80 1.05
C ALA A 115 16.67 5.77 0.77
N GLN A 116 15.97 4.70 1.16
CA GLN A 116 14.52 4.61 1.13
C GLN A 116 13.84 5.22 2.38
N LEU A 117 14.61 5.67 3.36
CA LEU A 117 14.14 6.33 4.58
C LEU A 117 14.56 7.81 4.52
N LEU A 118 13.61 8.64 4.11
CA LEU A 118 13.83 10.04 3.74
C LEU A 118 13.39 10.99 4.85
N ASP A 119 13.86 12.23 4.75
CA ASP A 119 13.34 13.37 5.52
C ASP A 119 13.35 13.15 7.04
N GLY A 120 14.38 12.48 7.55
CA GLY A 120 14.57 12.18 8.97
C GLY A 120 13.74 11.01 9.49
N VAL A 121 13.08 10.24 8.62
CA VAL A 121 12.51 8.94 8.98
C VAL A 121 13.65 7.97 9.21
N THR A 122 13.70 7.36 10.40
CA THR A 122 14.63 6.25 10.72
C THR A 122 13.93 4.91 10.59
N ARG A 123 14.69 3.82 10.60
CA ARG A 123 14.14 2.45 10.54
C ARG A 123 13.21 2.18 11.72
N GLU A 124 13.60 2.61 12.91
CA GLU A 124 12.83 2.45 14.14
C GLU A 124 11.53 3.23 14.06
N SER A 125 11.59 4.50 13.58
CA SER A 125 10.38 5.29 13.39
C SER A 125 9.45 4.71 12.32
N ALA A 126 10.01 4.13 11.24
CA ALA A 126 9.21 3.49 10.21
C ALA A 126 8.57 2.18 10.68
N ALA A 127 9.26 1.40 11.52
CA ALA A 127 8.68 0.22 12.16
C ALA A 127 7.53 0.60 13.10
N ALA A 128 7.73 1.58 13.98
CA ALA A 128 6.66 2.07 14.86
C ALA A 128 5.46 2.61 14.08
N MET A 129 5.70 3.41 13.04
CA MET A 129 4.64 3.91 12.14
C MET A 129 3.85 2.77 11.50
N LEU A 130 4.50 1.65 11.15
CA LEU A 130 3.85 0.49 10.57
C LEU A 130 3.02 -0.27 11.61
N GLU A 131 3.56 -0.48 12.82
CA GLU A 131 2.86 -1.10 13.94
C GLU A 131 1.57 -0.35 14.29
N ASP A 132 1.67 0.97 14.46
CA ASP A 132 0.51 1.84 14.72
C ASP A 132 -0.53 1.72 13.59
N CYS A 133 -0.05 1.62 12.35
CA CYS A 133 -0.92 1.49 11.17
C CYS A 133 -1.69 0.18 11.14
N LEU A 134 -1.02 -0.93 11.40
CA LEU A 134 -1.61 -2.27 11.40
C LEU A 134 -2.57 -2.45 12.57
N ALA A 135 -2.32 -1.75 13.69
CA ALA A 135 -3.22 -1.71 14.84
C ALA A 135 -4.44 -0.78 14.65
N SER A 136 -4.47 0.03 13.59
CA SER A 136 -5.53 1.02 13.39
C SER A 136 -6.84 0.41 12.88
N ASP A 137 -7.94 0.71 13.56
CA ASP A 137 -9.30 0.31 13.16
C ASP A 137 -9.86 1.06 11.94
N MET A 138 -9.12 2.04 11.40
CA MET A 138 -9.55 2.83 10.24
C MET A 138 -9.78 2.00 8.95
N GLY A 139 -9.36 0.73 8.95
CA GLY A 139 -9.65 -0.22 7.88
C GLY A 139 -11.11 -0.66 7.76
N GLY A 140 -11.94 -0.49 8.80
CA GLY A 140 -13.43 -0.49 8.81
C GLY A 140 -14.21 -1.60 8.08
N GLY A 141 -13.56 -2.56 7.43
CA GLY A 141 -14.16 -3.57 6.56
C GLY A 141 -13.55 -4.95 6.77
N SER A 142 -13.98 -5.93 5.97
CA SER A 142 -13.62 -7.37 6.07
C SER A 142 -12.13 -7.72 5.85
N LEU A 143 -11.23 -6.74 5.91
CA LEU A 143 -9.76 -6.91 5.94
C LEU A 143 -9.30 -7.11 7.40
N GLN A 144 -9.97 -7.99 8.15
CA GLN A 144 -9.89 -8.07 9.62
C GLN A 144 -8.57 -8.64 10.18
N ASP A 145 -7.57 -8.88 9.35
CA ASP A 145 -6.25 -9.24 9.83
C ASP A 145 -5.20 -8.88 8.79
N LEU A 146 -4.56 -7.72 8.98
CA LEU A 146 -3.41 -7.35 8.16
C LEU A 146 -2.13 -8.07 8.60
N GLY A 147 -2.18 -8.90 9.65
CA GLY A 147 -1.02 -9.58 10.22
C GLY A 147 -0.16 -8.67 11.11
N ALA A 148 0.91 -9.26 11.64
CA ALA A 148 1.85 -8.55 12.49
C ALA A 148 2.90 -7.78 11.67
N ALA A 149 3.52 -6.75 12.27
CA ALA A 149 4.49 -5.90 11.57
C ALA A 149 5.74 -6.70 11.10
N GLU A 150 6.15 -7.73 11.85
CA GLU A 150 7.24 -8.64 11.47
C GLU A 150 7.00 -9.43 10.16
N GLU A 151 5.75 -9.55 9.70
CA GLU A 151 5.43 -10.16 8.40
C GLU A 151 5.73 -9.23 7.22
N TYR A 152 6.03 -7.96 7.51
CA TYR A 152 6.21 -6.93 6.51
C TYR A 152 7.67 -6.53 6.33
N ARG A 153 7.93 -6.04 5.13
CA ARG A 153 9.14 -5.34 4.73
C ARG A 153 8.82 -3.89 4.42
N ILE A 154 9.48 -2.96 5.10
CA ILE A 154 9.38 -1.52 4.81
C ILE A 154 10.08 -1.25 3.48
N LEU A 155 9.38 -0.58 2.57
CA LEU A 155 9.90 -0.17 1.26
C LEU A 155 10.24 1.32 1.19
N LEU A 156 9.52 2.16 1.93
CA LEU A 156 9.67 3.62 1.87
C LEU A 156 9.20 4.26 3.17
N GLY A 157 9.96 5.23 3.65
CA GLY A 157 9.55 6.19 4.66
C GLY A 157 9.87 7.61 4.18
N MET A 158 8.92 8.54 4.22
CA MET A 158 9.15 9.93 3.78
C MET A 158 8.20 10.91 4.45
N ARG A 159 8.48 12.22 4.38
CA ARG A 159 7.49 13.23 4.78
C ARG A 159 6.32 13.26 3.78
N SER A 160 5.14 13.54 4.30
CA SER A 160 3.95 13.86 3.51
C SER A 160 3.64 15.35 3.64
N THR A 161 3.33 15.98 2.51
CA THR A 161 2.80 17.35 2.50
C THR A 161 1.29 17.28 2.62
N GLY A 162 0.71 17.93 3.62
CA GLY A 162 -0.74 18.01 3.76
C GLY A 162 -1.38 18.75 2.58
N ASP A 163 -2.63 18.43 2.29
CA ASP A 163 -3.41 19.02 1.20
C ASP A 163 -4.81 19.46 1.70
N SER A 164 -5.64 20.03 0.83
CA SER A 164 -6.97 20.54 1.25
C SER A 164 -7.94 19.45 1.71
N ASN A 165 -7.72 18.18 1.34
CA ASN A 165 -8.55 17.05 1.77
C ASN A 165 -7.98 16.34 3.01
N ALA A 166 -6.68 16.47 3.24
CA ALA A 166 -5.97 15.95 4.40
C ALA A 166 -4.99 17.03 4.89
N PRO A 167 -5.47 18.06 5.62
CA PRO A 167 -4.62 19.17 6.06
C PRO A 167 -3.58 18.71 7.10
N GLY A 168 -2.50 19.48 7.20
CA GLY A 168 -1.37 19.17 8.07
C GLY A 168 -0.36 18.23 7.44
N ASP A 169 0.93 18.56 7.61
CA ASP A 169 2.04 17.72 7.15
C ASP A 169 2.13 16.45 8.01
N GLY A 170 2.70 15.39 7.46
CA GLY A 170 2.84 14.12 8.15
C GLY A 170 4.00 13.29 7.64
N ARG A 171 3.85 11.97 7.75
CA ARG A 171 4.79 10.98 7.22
C ARG A 171 4.06 9.85 6.53
N PHE A 172 4.65 9.34 5.46
CA PHE A 172 4.25 8.09 4.84
C PHE A 172 5.20 6.97 5.28
N VAL A 173 4.64 5.80 5.56
CA VAL A 173 5.36 4.52 5.53
C VAL A 173 4.69 3.59 4.54
N VAL A 174 5.49 2.92 3.71
CA VAL A 174 5.04 1.92 2.75
C VAL A 174 5.70 0.61 3.10
N ALA A 175 4.91 -0.45 3.22
CA ALA A 175 5.41 -1.78 3.52
C ALA A 175 4.67 -2.85 2.73
N VAL A 176 5.34 -3.98 2.51
CA VAL A 176 4.80 -5.12 1.76
C VAL A 176 5.00 -6.41 2.52
N ARG A 177 4.04 -7.32 2.41
CA ARG A 177 4.11 -8.69 2.90
C ARG A 177 4.30 -9.63 1.72
N ASP A 178 5.28 -10.52 1.83
CA ASP A 178 5.68 -11.42 0.74
C ASP A 178 4.80 -12.66 0.62
N GLU A 179 4.11 -13.02 1.70
CA GLU A 179 3.18 -14.14 1.72
C GLU A 179 1.91 -13.84 0.92
N ALA A 180 1.39 -14.86 0.23
CA ALA A 180 0.20 -14.72 -0.58
C ALA A 180 -1.05 -14.55 0.32
N PRO A 181 -1.92 -13.56 0.06
CA PRO A 181 -1.81 -12.58 -1.04
C PRO A 181 -0.78 -11.50 -0.74
N ARG A 182 0.10 -11.19 -1.72
CA ARG A 182 1.11 -10.13 -1.57
C ARG A 182 0.46 -8.80 -1.25
N THR A 183 0.48 -8.45 0.03
CA THR A 183 -0.26 -7.31 0.57
C THR A 183 0.67 -6.11 0.65
N ARG A 184 0.20 -4.95 0.20
CA ARG A 184 0.87 -3.67 0.38
C ARG A 184 0.05 -2.80 1.31
N VAL A 185 0.72 -2.11 2.23
CA VAL A 185 0.15 -1.01 3.00
C VAL A 185 0.86 0.30 2.66
N ILE A 186 0.10 1.37 2.46
CA ILE A 186 0.58 2.75 2.47
C ILE A 186 -0.12 3.44 3.63
N CYS A 187 0.66 3.82 4.62
CA CYS A 187 0.16 4.46 5.82
C CYS A 187 0.56 5.93 5.84
N ASN A 188 -0.35 6.79 6.24
CA ASN A 188 -0.08 8.20 6.53
C ASN A 188 -0.28 8.45 8.02
N LEU A 189 0.73 9.02 8.68
CA LEU A 189 0.65 9.45 10.07
C LEU A 189 0.81 10.96 10.18
N LYS A 190 0.04 11.56 11.09
CA LYS A 190 0.05 12.99 11.41
C LYS A 190 0.02 13.15 12.91
N ASP A 191 0.92 13.96 13.44
CA ASP A 191 1.04 14.21 14.88
C ASP A 191 1.12 12.93 15.75
N GLY A 192 1.71 11.86 15.18
CA GLY A 192 1.85 10.56 15.83
C GLY A 192 0.62 9.65 15.72
N GLU A 193 -0.45 10.09 15.07
CA GLU A 193 -1.67 9.31 14.86
C GLU A 193 -1.80 8.87 13.40
N VAL A 194 -2.41 7.70 13.19
CA VAL A 194 -2.71 7.21 11.86
C VAL A 194 -3.83 8.06 11.25
N ALA A 195 -3.54 8.78 10.18
CA ALA A 195 -4.48 9.65 9.47
C ALA A 195 -5.01 9.04 8.17
N GLY A 196 -4.38 7.98 7.67
CA GLY A 196 -4.91 7.22 6.54
C GLY A 196 -4.18 5.90 6.31
N LEU A 197 -4.94 4.89 5.94
CA LEU A 197 -4.45 3.57 5.57
C LEU A 197 -4.98 3.20 4.18
N ASN A 198 -4.09 2.81 3.29
CA ASN A 198 -4.44 2.27 1.98
C ASN A 198 -3.81 0.88 1.82
N VAL A 199 -4.65 -0.13 1.70
CA VAL A 199 -4.24 -1.53 1.50
C VAL A 199 -4.46 -1.93 0.05
N GLY A 200 -3.50 -2.62 -0.54
CA GLY A 200 -3.59 -3.18 -1.89
C GLY A 200 -3.07 -4.62 -1.93
N VAL A 201 -3.50 -5.39 -2.92
CA VAL A 201 -2.99 -6.74 -3.20
C VAL A 201 -2.35 -6.74 -4.58
N ALA A 202 -1.08 -7.15 -4.65
CA ALA A 202 -0.30 -7.14 -5.90
C ALA A 202 -0.60 -8.33 -6.83
N ASP A 203 -1.27 -9.39 -6.34
CA ASP A 203 -1.45 -10.66 -7.08
C ASP A 203 -2.64 -10.69 -8.06
N THR A 204 -3.25 -9.55 -8.39
CA THR A 204 -4.33 -9.52 -9.39
C THR A 204 -3.76 -9.43 -10.81
N ALA A 205 -3.09 -10.50 -11.24
CA ALA A 205 -2.53 -10.64 -12.57
C ALA A 205 -3.62 -10.43 -13.64
N LEU A 206 -3.62 -9.27 -14.29
CA LEU A 206 -4.45 -9.02 -15.47
C LEU A 206 -3.85 -9.76 -16.68
N PRO A 207 -4.67 -10.25 -17.62
CA PRO A 207 -4.20 -11.12 -18.72
C PRO A 207 -3.15 -10.48 -19.64
N ASP A 208 -3.02 -9.14 -19.65
CA ASP A 208 -2.03 -8.39 -20.41
C ASP A 208 -1.13 -7.52 -19.51
N GLN A 209 -1.01 -7.86 -18.21
CA GLN A 209 -0.29 -7.01 -17.28
C GLN A 209 1.21 -7.00 -17.61
N GLY A 210 1.78 -5.80 -17.73
CA GLY A 210 3.19 -5.61 -18.05
C GLY A 210 4.13 -6.20 -17.00
N LYS A 211 5.42 -6.32 -17.34
CA LYS A 211 6.46 -6.82 -16.42
C LYS A 211 6.76 -5.87 -15.26
N VAL A 212 6.32 -4.63 -15.35
CA VAL A 212 6.31 -3.65 -14.26
C VAL A 212 4.85 -3.26 -14.04
N MET A 213 4.44 -3.20 -12.78
CA MET A 213 3.06 -2.97 -12.37
C MET A 213 3.04 -1.81 -11.39
N PRO A 214 3.00 -0.54 -11.86
CA PRO A 214 2.86 0.60 -10.99
C PRO A 214 1.63 0.47 -10.10
N ASP A 215 1.76 0.84 -8.83
CA ASP A 215 0.64 0.77 -7.91
C ASP A 215 -0.34 1.92 -8.18
N VAL A 216 -1.48 1.59 -8.77
CA VAL A 216 -2.53 2.57 -9.10
C VAL A 216 -3.11 3.27 -7.87
N ASN A 217 -3.01 2.64 -6.70
CA ASN A 217 -3.49 3.20 -5.44
C ASN A 217 -2.41 4.03 -4.73
N ALA A 218 -1.19 4.11 -5.27
CA ALA A 218 -0.12 4.96 -4.74
C ALA A 218 -0.25 6.45 -5.13
N HIS A 219 -1.37 6.87 -5.73
CA HIS A 219 -1.61 8.29 -6.09
C HIS A 219 -1.36 9.25 -4.93
N LYS A 220 -1.69 8.88 -3.68
CA LYS A 220 -1.42 9.70 -2.48
C LYS A 220 0.06 10.00 -2.26
N LEU A 221 0.97 9.23 -2.85
CA LEU A 221 2.41 9.45 -2.75
C LEU A 221 2.93 10.43 -3.79
N TYR A 222 2.22 10.66 -4.90
CA TYR A 222 2.70 11.52 -5.98
C TYR A 222 1.73 12.63 -6.42
N SER A 223 0.51 12.69 -5.91
CA SER A 223 -0.44 13.77 -6.20
C SER A 223 -1.04 14.35 -4.92
N GLN A 224 -1.22 15.68 -4.88
CA GLN A 224 -2.10 16.32 -3.91
C GLN A 224 -3.57 16.20 -4.36
N SER A 225 -4.50 16.41 -3.43
CA SER A 225 -5.93 16.37 -3.69
C SER A 225 -6.35 17.21 -4.91
N PHE A 226 -7.40 16.74 -5.59
CA PHE A 226 -8.05 17.48 -6.68
C PHE A 226 -8.52 18.87 -6.26
N LEU A 227 -8.80 19.07 -4.96
CA LEU A 227 -9.18 20.38 -4.40
C LEU A 227 -8.06 21.40 -4.49
N ASP A 228 -6.80 20.97 -4.59
CA ASP A 228 -5.62 21.83 -4.67
C ASP A 228 -5.19 22.08 -6.11
N LYS A 229 -6.03 21.79 -7.11
CA LYS A 229 -5.68 21.99 -8.52
C LYS A 229 -5.38 23.46 -8.82
N GLY A 230 -4.11 23.74 -9.09
CA GLY A 230 -3.58 25.07 -9.39
C GLY A 230 -2.79 25.65 -8.20
N ASP A 231 -2.96 25.07 -7.01
CA ASP A 231 -2.48 25.58 -5.74
C ASP A 231 -1.76 24.48 -4.92
N TRP A 232 -1.04 23.57 -5.59
CA TRP A 232 -0.23 22.57 -4.89
C TRP A 232 0.74 23.23 -3.92
N ARG A 233 0.83 22.68 -2.71
CA ARG A 233 1.86 23.07 -1.74
C ARG A 233 3.21 22.55 -2.19
N LEU A 234 4.10 23.48 -2.54
CA LEU A 234 5.45 23.20 -3.05
C LEU A 234 6.51 23.70 -2.05
N PRO A 235 7.71 23.08 -1.97
CA PRO A 235 8.11 21.88 -2.69
C PRO A 235 7.32 20.64 -2.25
N PHE A 236 6.99 19.77 -3.20
CA PHE A 236 6.22 18.55 -2.95
C PHE A 236 7.10 17.30 -3.01
N ARG A 237 7.24 16.62 -1.86
CA ARG A 237 7.92 15.32 -1.76
C ARG A 237 7.02 14.25 -2.38
N TRP A 238 7.52 13.55 -3.39
CA TRP A 238 6.76 12.49 -4.06
C TRP A 238 7.46 11.13 -3.95
N GLY A 239 6.64 10.08 -4.06
CA GLY A 239 7.06 8.68 -4.19
C GLY A 239 6.24 7.93 -5.23
N SER A 240 6.87 6.99 -5.93
CA SER A 240 6.23 6.07 -6.87
C SER A 240 6.71 4.65 -6.55
N ILE A 241 5.77 3.73 -6.48
CA ILE A 241 6.04 2.33 -6.18
C ILE A 241 5.23 1.40 -7.09
N GLY A 242 5.66 0.14 -7.18
CA GLY A 242 4.90 -0.89 -7.86
C GLY A 242 5.64 -2.21 -7.91
N ALA A 243 4.93 -3.28 -8.24
CA ALA A 243 5.51 -4.61 -8.34
C ALA A 243 6.30 -4.79 -9.64
N VAL A 244 7.30 -5.67 -9.60
CA VAL A 244 8.27 -5.90 -10.67
C VAL A 244 8.45 -7.39 -10.89
N HIS A 245 8.28 -7.85 -12.12
CA HIS A 245 8.59 -9.22 -12.50
C HIS A 245 10.11 -9.48 -12.36
N PRO A 246 10.55 -10.65 -11.88
CA PRO A 246 11.99 -10.97 -11.72
C PRO A 246 12.88 -10.87 -12.97
N SER A 247 12.30 -10.64 -14.16
CA SER A 247 13.05 -10.50 -15.42
C SER A 247 13.39 -9.04 -15.74
N VAL A 248 12.89 -8.09 -14.96
CA VAL A 248 13.23 -6.68 -15.03
C VAL A 248 14.45 -6.45 -14.16
N ALA A 249 15.52 -5.93 -14.75
CA ALA A 249 16.77 -5.65 -14.05
C ALA A 249 16.88 -4.18 -13.61
N ARG A 250 16.12 -3.28 -14.24
CA ARG A 250 16.16 -1.85 -13.95
C ARG A 250 14.82 -1.19 -14.20
N VAL A 251 14.43 -0.27 -13.34
CA VAL A 251 13.28 0.62 -13.53
C VAL A 251 13.79 2.06 -13.48
N THR A 252 13.30 2.90 -14.37
CA THR A 252 13.51 4.36 -14.32
C THR A 252 12.20 5.09 -14.19
N VAL A 253 12.19 6.15 -13.40
CA VAL A 253 11.02 7.00 -13.17
C VAL A 253 11.41 8.46 -13.37
N SER A 254 10.67 9.17 -14.23
CA SER A 254 10.73 10.63 -14.37
C SER A 254 9.42 11.25 -13.92
N TYR A 255 9.47 12.43 -13.33
CA TYR A 255 8.27 13.11 -12.85
C TYR A 255 8.40 14.63 -12.92
N GLY A 256 7.41 15.29 -13.53
CA GLY A 256 7.53 16.68 -13.97
C GLY A 256 8.70 16.85 -14.95
N ASP A 257 9.42 17.95 -14.83
CA ASP A 257 10.61 18.24 -15.65
C ASP A 257 11.91 17.63 -15.09
N ALA A 258 11.81 16.76 -14.09
CA ALA A 258 12.98 16.12 -13.51
C ALA A 258 13.53 15.01 -14.43
N GLU A 259 14.86 14.98 -14.55
CA GLU A 259 15.58 13.90 -15.25
C GLU A 259 15.18 12.51 -14.72
N PRO A 260 15.08 11.49 -15.60
CA PRO A 260 14.76 10.12 -15.18
C PRO A 260 15.73 9.60 -14.13
N ARG A 261 15.18 9.05 -13.05
CA ARG A 261 15.94 8.46 -11.94
C ARG A 261 15.83 6.95 -11.97
N THR A 262 16.90 6.25 -11.61
CA THR A 262 16.85 4.80 -11.41
C THR A 262 16.14 4.51 -10.08
N ALA A 263 15.08 3.72 -10.13
CA ALA A 263 14.37 3.25 -8.95
C ALA A 263 15.18 2.16 -8.22
N VAL A 264 15.02 2.08 -6.91
CA VAL A 264 15.51 0.94 -6.13
C VAL A 264 14.56 -0.23 -6.38
N ILE A 265 15.10 -1.42 -6.69
CA ILE A 265 14.31 -2.65 -6.73
C ILE A 265 14.55 -3.39 -5.41
N ASP A 266 13.49 -3.52 -4.62
CA ASP A 266 13.51 -4.10 -3.27
C ASP A 266 12.40 -5.15 -3.18
N HIS A 267 12.80 -6.41 -3.01
CA HIS A 267 11.89 -7.54 -2.83
C HIS A 267 10.77 -7.67 -3.90
N GLY A 268 11.12 -7.47 -5.17
CA GLY A 268 10.15 -7.54 -6.27
C GLY A 268 9.24 -6.31 -6.38
N TRP A 269 9.59 -5.21 -5.72
CA TRP A 269 8.98 -3.90 -5.88
C TRP A 269 9.99 -2.87 -6.37
N PHE A 270 9.57 -1.89 -7.16
CA PHE A 270 10.36 -0.70 -7.41
C PHE A 270 9.92 0.42 -6.46
N VAL A 271 10.86 1.28 -6.08
CA VAL A 271 10.64 2.49 -5.30
C VAL A 271 11.43 3.63 -5.93
N ALA A 272 10.75 4.70 -6.30
CA ALA A 272 11.36 5.95 -6.76
C ALA A 272 10.79 7.13 -5.98
N THR A 273 11.62 8.11 -5.69
CA THR A 273 11.23 9.30 -4.92
C THR A 273 11.90 10.55 -5.48
N GLY A 274 11.35 11.70 -5.14
CA GLY A 274 11.92 12.98 -5.54
C GLY A 274 11.23 14.17 -4.88
N VAL A 275 11.49 15.36 -5.41
CA VAL A 275 10.81 16.59 -5.05
C VAL A 275 10.33 17.24 -6.35
N LEU A 276 9.11 17.77 -6.33
CA LEU A 276 8.62 18.68 -7.35
C LEU A 276 8.63 20.10 -6.81
N ASP A 277 9.12 21.03 -7.62
CA ASP A 277 9.06 22.48 -7.35
C ASP A 277 7.98 23.17 -8.20
N GLN A 278 7.14 22.37 -8.87
CA GLN A 278 6.02 22.82 -9.67
C GLN A 278 4.87 21.81 -9.59
N GLN A 279 3.65 22.29 -9.79
CA GLN A 279 2.51 21.40 -10.01
C GLN A 279 2.62 20.74 -11.38
N VAL A 280 2.22 19.48 -11.47
CA VAL A 280 2.20 18.72 -12.72
C VAL A 280 0.80 18.16 -12.98
N THR A 281 0.48 17.90 -14.25
CA THR A 281 -0.82 17.33 -14.68
C THR A 281 -0.70 15.88 -15.14
N ARG A 282 0.51 15.32 -15.14
CA ARG A 282 0.82 13.95 -15.55
C ARG A 282 1.29 13.18 -14.35
N ALA A 283 1.03 11.87 -14.30
CA ALA A 283 1.57 10.95 -13.30
C ALA A 283 3.04 10.61 -13.61
N PRO A 284 3.80 9.99 -12.67
CA PRO A 284 5.18 9.57 -12.92
C PRO A 284 5.32 8.69 -14.17
N HIS A 285 6.26 9.04 -15.05
CA HIS A 285 6.55 8.23 -16.23
C HIS A 285 7.53 7.12 -15.86
N ILE A 286 7.12 5.86 -16.06
CA ILE A 286 7.82 4.68 -15.57
C ILE A 286 8.23 3.81 -16.75
N LYS A 287 9.51 3.43 -16.79
CA LYS A 287 10.07 2.49 -17.78
C LYS A 287 10.79 1.35 -17.09
N GLY A 288 10.58 0.14 -17.60
CA GLY A 288 11.26 -1.08 -17.14
C GLY A 288 12.19 -1.64 -18.21
N TYR A 289 13.34 -2.15 -17.79
CA TYR A 289 14.35 -2.73 -18.68
C TYR A 289 14.77 -4.12 -18.19
N ASP A 290 15.02 -5.03 -19.13
CA ASP A 290 15.61 -6.34 -18.83
C ASP A 290 17.13 -6.27 -18.60
N ALA A 291 17.75 -7.40 -18.26
CA ALA A 291 19.20 -7.49 -18.02
C ALA A 291 20.06 -7.15 -19.25
N ALA A 292 19.49 -7.22 -20.46
CA ALA A 292 20.15 -6.82 -21.70
C ALA A 292 19.97 -5.32 -22.01
N GLY A 293 19.29 -4.57 -21.13
CA GLY A 293 19.00 -3.16 -21.30
C GLY A 293 17.85 -2.86 -22.26
N ARG A 294 17.10 -3.87 -22.72
CA ARG A 294 15.93 -3.66 -23.60
C ARG A 294 14.76 -3.18 -22.78
N GLN A 295 14.05 -2.17 -23.26
CA GLN A 295 12.81 -1.71 -22.65
C GLN A 295 11.74 -2.81 -22.76
N VAL A 296 11.16 -3.19 -21.62
CA VAL A 296 10.12 -4.21 -21.50
C VAL A 296 8.82 -3.67 -20.89
N TYR A 297 8.82 -2.40 -20.47
CA TYR A 297 7.66 -1.69 -19.96
C TYR A 297 7.79 -0.19 -20.20
N ASP A 298 6.67 0.45 -20.50
CA ASP A 298 6.51 1.91 -20.60
C ASP A 298 5.11 2.27 -20.10
N SER A 299 5.00 3.14 -19.10
CA SER A 299 3.71 3.50 -18.53
C SER A 299 2.84 4.32 -19.49
N ASP A 300 3.42 4.98 -20.51
CA ASP A 300 2.62 5.64 -21.57
C ASP A 300 1.93 4.63 -22.50
N GLN A 301 2.37 3.38 -22.50
CA GLN A 301 1.79 2.29 -23.30
C GLN A 301 0.88 1.37 -22.48
N ASP A 302 0.79 1.60 -21.17
CA ASP A 302 0.02 0.79 -20.25
C ASP A 302 -1.42 1.31 -20.12
N LYS A 303 -2.38 0.58 -20.71
CA LYS A 303 -3.81 0.93 -20.69
C LYS A 303 -4.43 0.91 -19.28
N TYR A 304 -3.76 0.31 -18.30
CA TYR A 304 -4.20 0.28 -16.91
C TYR A 304 -3.59 1.39 -16.06
N TYR A 305 -2.60 2.11 -16.60
CA TYR A 305 -1.95 3.22 -15.92
C TYR A 305 -2.67 4.54 -16.20
N LEU A 306 -3.00 5.26 -15.12
CA LEU A 306 -3.62 6.58 -15.22
C LEU A 306 -2.52 7.63 -15.42
N ALA A 307 -2.28 7.99 -16.68
CA ALA A 307 -1.19 8.89 -17.04
C ALA A 307 -1.47 10.37 -16.71
N ASP A 308 -2.76 10.74 -16.60
CA ASP A 308 -3.18 12.11 -16.30
C ASP A 308 -3.64 12.22 -14.85
N LEU A 309 -3.25 13.31 -14.19
CA LEU A 309 -3.72 13.68 -12.86
C LEU A 309 -4.94 14.59 -12.97
N PRO A 310 -5.91 14.46 -12.05
CA PRO A 310 -7.15 15.22 -12.10
C PRO A 310 -6.93 16.73 -11.90
#